data_AF-A0A2W5SJ77-F1
#
_entry.id   AF-A0A2W5SJ77-F1
#
_cell.length_a   1.000
_cell.length_b   1.000
_cell.length_c   1.000
_cell.angle_alpha   90.00
_cell.angle_beta   90.00
_cell.angle_gamma   90.00
#
_symmetry.space_group_name_H-M   'P 1'
#
loop_
_entity.id
_entity.type
_entity.pdbx_description
1 polymer ?
#
loop_
_entity_poly.entity_id
_entity_poly.type
_entity_poly.pdbx_seq_one_letter_code
_entity_poly.pdbx_strand_id
1 'polypeptide(L)'
;MSMSDWSYLVVVAAGVIMIWQQAFSQFETPLKVDQNHRYPILNEVEIKDLTSDSVYRYGRWIYIVIFLILYIVGLQVWDIVESINSDGLTSQESGPQGAVPGETAAFFLDREGYGRPIYIASALISLISVGALSKYERSLRAFAHRQAGIPDNIYRVTGRLSRAPYAEIAKGQPTLRVRKFNAKLNDLDKLAPAGLAISDENVIGNIRQHLIAIDLLEPAVVGDQFSATFQLNKVHLLGKLIEREREEMIALSNEISALTGEEDAFHRLSASTERAKNNLQAMFAVLYLKDSDSKFESANAPTKDIIKRIKSDGPDHAVSSAYLAIFTTLFLGAFGAFFIGYASLKVAADQSCDNLMGCDPRHLSFVANRSLPTYLEGVAILSAAALTATIRRRNMVEARNWEEWNFNQAPIPRLVQAAIAPAILGTLAFAGVIFLERVYGNMALLLPPFDFNFARLIAFNIPFLIVAVIVSFLTSLCVIVVSDMHLRLTWLKSLTISLAFVLLIFLSALAVLSVAYGFTKEDVMAPVLDYFLLSSIFLGAFTLAIERSEIADSDDAELGIPS
;
A
#
# COMPACT_ATOMS: atom_id res chain seq x y z
N MET A 1 -21.30 -28.09 18.62
CA MET A 1 -22.11 -26.95 18.16
C MET A 1 -23.57 -27.29 18.36
N SER A 2 -24.26 -26.50 19.18
CA SER A 2 -25.71 -26.58 19.31
C SER A 2 -26.37 -25.98 18.06
N MET A 3 -27.66 -26.26 17.88
CA MET A 3 -28.46 -25.73 16.77
C MET A 3 -28.45 -24.19 16.75
N SER A 4 -28.29 -23.56 17.92
CA SER A 4 -28.08 -22.13 18.12
C SER A 4 -26.82 -21.57 17.42
N ASP A 5 -25.70 -22.30 17.50
CA ASP A 5 -24.42 -21.83 16.94
C ASP A 5 -24.49 -21.81 15.40
N TRP A 6 -25.17 -22.79 14.82
CA TRP A 6 -25.40 -22.86 13.38
C TRP A 6 -26.31 -21.74 12.88
N SER A 7 -27.39 -21.43 13.60
CA SER A 7 -28.24 -20.29 13.24
C SER A 7 -27.50 -18.97 13.33
N TYR A 8 -26.63 -18.79 14.34
CA TYR A 8 -25.80 -17.58 14.45
C TYR A 8 -24.86 -17.42 13.25
N LEU A 9 -24.14 -18.49 12.89
CA LEU A 9 -23.22 -18.47 11.74
C LEU A 9 -23.92 -18.17 10.42
N VAL A 10 -25.13 -18.71 10.21
CA VAL A 10 -25.93 -18.40 9.01
C VAL A 10 -26.28 -16.91 8.96
N VAL A 11 -26.63 -16.31 10.10
CA VAL A 11 -26.96 -14.88 10.16
C VAL A 11 -25.72 -14.00 9.99
N VAL A 12 -24.57 -14.39 10.56
CA VAL A 12 -23.28 -13.72 10.31
C VAL A 12 -22.91 -13.80 8.83
N ALA A 13 -23.06 -14.98 8.21
CA ALA A 13 -22.80 -15.16 6.78
C ALA A 13 -23.70 -14.27 5.92
N ALA A 14 -24.99 -14.14 6.28
CA ALA A 14 -25.90 -13.22 5.61
C ALA A 14 -25.43 -11.75 5.72
N GLY A 15 -25.00 -11.30 6.91
CA GLY A 15 -24.43 -9.97 7.11
C GLY A 15 -23.15 -9.73 6.29
N VAL A 16 -22.25 -10.72 6.24
CA VAL A 16 -21.04 -10.70 5.39
C VAL A 16 -21.40 -10.54 3.91
N ILE A 17 -22.40 -11.29 3.41
CA ILE A 17 -22.86 -11.19 2.02
C ILE A 17 -23.43 -9.80 1.74
N MET A 18 -24.24 -9.24 2.64
CA MET A 18 -24.79 -7.89 2.49
C MET A 18 -23.69 -6.83 2.38
N ILE A 19 -22.69 -6.90 3.27
CA ILE A 19 -21.56 -5.94 3.27
C ILE A 19 -20.69 -6.12 2.04
N TRP A 20 -20.42 -7.37 1.64
CA TRP A 20 -19.69 -7.64 0.41
C TRP A 20 -20.43 -7.02 -0.79
N GLN A 21 -21.71 -7.30 -0.96
CA GLN A 21 -22.49 -6.76 -2.08
C GLN A 21 -22.51 -5.22 -2.08
N GLN A 22 -22.65 -4.59 -0.90
CA GLN A 22 -22.63 -3.14 -0.81
C GLN A 22 -21.24 -2.55 -1.08
N ALA A 23 -20.19 -3.13 -0.52
CA ALA A 23 -18.81 -2.69 -0.76
C ALA A 23 -18.43 -2.87 -2.23
N PHE A 24 -18.91 -3.94 -2.87
CA PHE A 24 -18.76 -4.17 -4.30
C PHE A 24 -19.41 -3.05 -5.11
N SER A 25 -20.69 -2.76 -4.84
CA SER A 25 -21.43 -1.68 -5.52
C SER A 25 -20.77 -0.32 -5.30
N GLN A 26 -20.32 -0.04 -4.07
CA GLN A 26 -19.71 1.25 -3.76
C GLN A 26 -18.35 1.45 -4.42
N PHE A 27 -17.51 0.41 -4.49
CA PHE A 27 -16.22 0.51 -5.17
C PHE A 27 -16.37 0.84 -6.67
N GLU A 28 -17.47 0.42 -7.29
CA GLU A 28 -17.80 0.72 -8.70
C GLU A 28 -18.33 2.14 -8.91
N THR A 29 -18.72 2.85 -7.85
CA THR A 29 -19.17 4.24 -8.02
C THR A 29 -17.99 5.13 -8.46
N PRO A 30 -18.19 5.98 -9.48
CA PRO A 30 -17.11 6.68 -10.15
C PRO A 30 -16.42 7.65 -9.19
N LEU A 31 -15.19 7.32 -8.84
CA LEU A 31 -14.31 8.20 -8.11
C LEU A 31 -13.46 8.95 -9.15
N LYS A 32 -13.69 10.26 -9.25
CA LYS A 32 -12.78 11.13 -10.00
C LYS A 32 -11.45 11.17 -9.28
N VAL A 33 -10.41 11.19 -10.09
CA VAL A 33 -9.07 11.41 -9.60
C VAL A 33 -8.96 12.82 -9.03
N ASP A 34 -8.86 12.93 -7.71
CA ASP A 34 -8.43 14.16 -7.04
C ASP A 34 -6.89 14.10 -6.97
N GLN A 35 -6.25 14.40 -8.10
CA GLN A 35 -4.79 14.41 -8.18
C GLN A 35 -4.24 15.81 -8.41
N ASN A 36 -3.03 15.99 -7.87
CA ASN A 36 -2.15 17.13 -8.02
C ASN A 36 -2.27 17.78 -9.40
N HIS A 37 -2.12 19.11 -9.43
CA HIS A 37 -2.07 19.99 -10.62
C HIS A 37 -1.12 19.56 -11.76
N ARG A 38 -0.36 18.48 -11.59
CA ARG A 38 0.71 18.02 -12.47
C ARG A 38 0.24 17.37 -13.77
N TYR A 39 -0.88 16.64 -13.76
CA TYR A 39 -1.45 16.01 -14.97
C TYR A 39 -2.94 16.37 -15.12
N PRO A 40 -3.26 17.60 -15.54
CA PRO A 40 -4.63 18.10 -15.57
C PRO A 40 -5.54 17.27 -16.49
N ILE A 41 -4.98 16.63 -17.53
CA ILE A 41 -5.72 15.77 -18.45
C ILE A 41 -6.36 14.55 -17.76
N LEU A 42 -5.80 14.10 -16.62
CA LEU A 42 -6.31 12.95 -15.87
C LEU A 42 -7.47 13.32 -14.92
N ASN A 43 -7.73 14.59 -14.66
CA ASN A 43 -8.80 15.04 -13.75
C ASN A 43 -10.21 14.71 -14.27
N GLU A 44 -10.33 14.49 -15.58
CA GLU A 44 -11.57 14.14 -16.26
C GLU A 44 -11.74 12.60 -16.39
N VAL A 45 -10.74 11.82 -15.97
CA VAL A 45 -10.71 10.35 -16.13
C VAL A 45 -11.16 9.66 -14.84
N GLU A 46 -12.03 8.67 -14.96
CA GLU A 46 -12.43 7.81 -13.86
C GLU A 46 -11.30 6.83 -13.50
N ILE A 47 -11.12 6.53 -12.20
CA ILE A 47 -10.06 5.62 -11.74
C ILE A 47 -10.12 4.22 -12.40
N LYS A 48 -11.32 3.73 -12.74
CA LYS A 48 -11.49 2.46 -13.45
C LYS A 48 -10.82 2.47 -14.83
N ASP A 49 -10.74 3.64 -15.46
CA ASP A 49 -10.17 3.83 -16.79
C ASP A 49 -8.67 4.10 -16.75
N LEU A 50 -8.07 4.16 -15.56
CA LEU A 50 -6.66 4.43 -15.37
C LEU A 50 -5.80 3.17 -15.23
N THR A 51 -6.42 2.00 -15.23
CA THR A 51 -5.74 0.73 -14.97
C THR A 51 -6.35 -0.42 -15.76
N SER A 52 -5.72 -1.59 -15.67
CA SER A 52 -6.26 -2.84 -16.19
C SER A 52 -7.32 -3.44 -15.26
N ASP A 53 -8.20 -4.27 -15.83
CA ASP A 53 -9.27 -4.94 -15.08
C ASP A 53 -8.74 -5.85 -13.97
N SER A 54 -7.52 -6.40 -14.10
CA SER A 54 -6.91 -7.24 -13.06
C SER A 54 -6.55 -6.43 -11.82
N VAL A 55 -5.91 -5.28 -12.00
CA VAL A 55 -5.51 -4.37 -10.92
C VAL A 55 -6.74 -3.73 -10.27
N TYR A 56 -7.74 -3.34 -11.07
CA TYR A 56 -9.00 -2.83 -10.54
C TYR A 56 -9.71 -3.87 -9.65
N ARG A 57 -9.77 -5.13 -10.09
CA ARG A 57 -10.33 -6.23 -9.28
C ARG A 57 -9.55 -6.47 -7.99
N TYR A 58 -8.23 -6.32 -7.99
CA TYR A 58 -7.42 -6.45 -6.79
C TYR A 58 -7.73 -5.35 -5.77
N GLY A 59 -7.83 -4.08 -6.19
CA GLY A 59 -8.25 -2.99 -5.31
C GLY A 59 -9.65 -3.18 -4.73
N ARG A 60 -10.56 -3.74 -5.53
CA ARG A 60 -11.90 -4.10 -5.06
C ARG A 60 -11.87 -5.12 -3.92
N TRP A 61 -11.02 -6.15 -4.03
CA TRP A 61 -10.85 -7.13 -2.95
C TRP A 61 -10.30 -6.50 -1.67
N ILE A 62 -9.29 -5.62 -1.77
CA ILE A 62 -8.76 -4.89 -0.60
C ILE A 62 -9.87 -4.08 0.08
N TYR A 63 -10.67 -3.37 -0.71
CA TYR A 63 -11.79 -2.58 -0.19
C TYR A 63 -12.82 -3.44 0.55
N ILE A 64 -13.21 -4.58 -0.03
CA ILE A 64 -14.13 -5.53 0.61
C ILE A 64 -13.54 -6.02 1.95
N VAL A 65 -12.27 -6.41 1.98
CA VAL A 65 -11.59 -6.88 3.20
C VAL A 65 -11.61 -5.82 4.30
N ILE A 66 -11.37 -4.54 3.98
CA ILE A 66 -11.46 -3.44 4.95
C ILE A 66 -12.87 -3.35 5.56
N PHE A 67 -13.92 -3.44 4.75
CA PHE A 67 -15.30 -3.41 5.25
C PHE A 67 -15.68 -4.63 6.07
N LEU A 68 -15.16 -5.81 5.72
CA LEU A 68 -15.33 -7.01 6.54
C LEU A 68 -14.62 -6.87 7.89
N ILE A 69 -13.44 -6.25 7.94
CA ILE A 69 -12.76 -5.95 9.20
C ILE A 69 -13.60 -4.97 10.03
N LEU A 70 -14.10 -3.88 9.44
CA LEU A 70 -14.97 -2.93 10.14
C LEU A 70 -16.25 -3.58 10.66
N TYR A 71 -16.80 -4.54 9.90
CA TYR A 71 -17.95 -5.32 10.33
C TYR A 71 -17.66 -6.17 11.55
N ILE A 72 -16.57 -6.93 11.51
CA ILE A 72 -16.13 -7.75 12.63
C ILE A 72 -15.90 -6.86 13.86
N VAL A 73 -15.22 -5.71 13.70
CA VAL A 73 -15.01 -4.74 14.77
C VAL A 73 -16.34 -4.19 15.29
N GLY A 74 -17.30 -3.87 14.42
CA GLY A 74 -18.63 -3.40 14.81
C GLY A 74 -19.40 -4.43 15.65
N LEU A 75 -19.32 -5.72 15.28
CA LEU A 75 -19.85 -6.82 16.08
C LEU A 75 -19.24 -6.81 17.49
N GLN A 76 -17.94 -6.57 17.61
CA GLN A 76 -17.27 -6.53 18.91
C GLN A 76 -17.62 -5.29 19.75
N VAL A 77 -17.69 -4.11 19.15
CA VAL A 77 -17.99 -2.86 19.87
C VAL A 77 -19.37 -2.93 20.53
N TRP A 78 -20.33 -3.58 19.87
CA TRP A 78 -21.65 -3.79 20.44
C TRP A 78 -21.60 -4.61 21.73
N ASP A 79 -20.83 -5.69 21.75
CA ASP A 79 -20.67 -6.54 22.94
C ASP A 79 -20.02 -5.77 24.12
N ILE A 80 -19.12 -4.83 23.84
CA ILE A 80 -18.55 -3.92 24.87
C ILE A 80 -19.63 -3.02 25.47
N VAL A 81 -20.41 -2.36 24.60
CA VAL A 81 -21.44 -1.40 25.03
C VAL A 81 -22.51 -2.10 25.85
N GLU A 82 -22.90 -3.31 25.42
CA GLU A 82 -23.83 -4.14 26.18
C GLU A 82 -23.25 -4.55 27.54
N SER A 83 -22.00 -5.02 27.60
CA SER A 83 -21.34 -5.37 28.87
C SER A 83 -21.26 -4.19 29.85
N ILE A 84 -20.98 -2.98 29.34
CA ILE A 84 -20.94 -1.76 30.18
C ILE A 84 -22.34 -1.40 30.69
N ASN A 85 -23.36 -1.51 29.82
CA ASN A 85 -24.74 -1.18 30.19
C ASN A 85 -25.35 -2.23 31.13
N SER A 86 -25.02 -3.52 30.97
CA SER A 86 -25.50 -4.60 31.83
C SER A 86 -24.88 -4.55 33.24
N ASP A 87 -23.59 -4.23 33.34
CA ASP A 87 -22.91 -4.04 34.63
C ASP A 87 -23.30 -2.71 35.31
N GLY A 88 -23.65 -1.68 34.51
CA GLY A 88 -24.18 -0.41 35.02
C GLY A 88 -25.60 -0.53 35.59
N LEU A 89 -26.48 -1.30 34.94
CA LEU A 89 -27.89 -1.46 35.35
C LEU A 89 -28.10 -2.49 36.47
N THR A 90 -27.18 -3.44 36.66
CA THR A 90 -27.24 -4.40 37.77
C THR A 90 -26.82 -3.81 39.12
N SER A 91 -26.27 -2.59 39.14
CA SER A 91 -26.05 -1.81 40.37
C SER A 91 -27.23 -0.92 40.77
N GLN A 92 -28.32 -0.88 39.99
CA GLN A 92 -29.61 -0.35 40.42
C GLN A 92 -30.54 -1.50 40.79
N GLU A 93 -30.31 -2.06 41.98
CA GLU A 93 -31.36 -2.76 42.71
C GLU A 93 -32.59 -1.86 42.83
N SER A 94 -33.62 -2.22 42.09
CA SER A 94 -34.96 -2.49 42.64
C SER A 94 -35.46 -1.48 43.70
N GLY A 95 -35.76 -0.26 43.27
CA GLY A 95 -36.77 0.55 43.96
C GLY A 95 -38.16 -0.07 43.77
N PRO A 96 -39.04 -0.10 44.79
CA PRO A 96 -40.33 -0.79 44.77
C PRO A 96 -41.41 0.04 44.04
N GLN A 97 -41.14 0.52 42.83
CA GLN A 97 -42.14 1.19 42.00
C GLN A 97 -42.05 0.75 40.54
N GLY A 98 -43.01 -0.09 40.17
CA GLY A 98 -43.70 -0.04 38.89
C GLY A 98 -42.89 -0.43 37.66
N ALA A 99 -43.06 -1.67 37.22
CA ALA A 99 -42.89 -2.00 35.81
C ALA A 99 -43.73 -1.04 34.96
N VAL A 100 -43.09 -0.27 34.08
CA VAL A 100 -43.77 0.46 33.01
C VAL A 100 -43.99 -0.54 31.86
N PRO A 101 -45.24 -0.95 31.56
CA PRO A 101 -45.53 -1.75 30.38
C PRO A 101 -45.76 -0.77 29.22
N GLY A 102 -44.80 -0.66 28.30
CA GLY A 102 -44.90 0.26 27.17
C GLY A 102 -44.00 -0.16 26.01
N GLU A 103 -44.64 -0.78 25.02
CA GLU A 103 -44.35 -0.68 23.57
C GLU A 103 -42.89 -0.68 23.08
N THR A 104 -42.47 -1.80 22.49
CA THR A 104 -42.02 -1.86 21.07
C THR A 104 -41.86 -3.33 20.66
N ALA A 105 -42.94 -3.91 20.17
CA ALA A 105 -43.02 -5.30 19.69
C ALA A 105 -42.15 -5.61 18.44
N ALA A 106 -41.29 -4.69 18.00
CA ALA A 106 -40.34 -4.91 16.89
C ALA A 106 -38.93 -5.31 17.36
N PHE A 107 -38.62 -5.20 18.66
CA PHE A 107 -37.31 -5.56 19.22
C PHE A 107 -37.25 -7.03 19.72
N PHE A 108 -38.31 -7.80 19.55
CA PHE A 108 -38.48 -9.13 20.16
C PHE A 108 -37.89 -10.30 19.36
N LEU A 109 -37.17 -10.06 18.27
CA LEU A 109 -36.24 -11.04 17.69
C LEU A 109 -34.88 -11.07 18.43
N ASP A 110 -34.67 -10.20 19.43
CA ASP A 110 -33.36 -9.95 20.06
C ASP A 110 -33.12 -10.71 21.38
N ARG A 111 -34.02 -11.62 21.79
CA ARG A 111 -33.85 -12.35 23.06
C ARG A 111 -32.66 -13.31 23.11
N GLU A 112 -32.08 -13.63 21.96
CA GLU A 112 -30.89 -14.51 21.85
C GLU A 112 -29.74 -13.85 21.03
N GLY A 113 -29.82 -12.54 20.74
CA GLY A 113 -28.74 -11.80 20.07
C GLY A 113 -28.51 -12.13 18.58
N TYR A 114 -29.37 -12.94 17.94
CA TYR A 114 -29.21 -13.30 16.52
C TYR A 114 -29.42 -12.15 15.54
N GLY A 115 -30.12 -11.07 15.92
CA GLY A 115 -30.34 -9.93 15.04
C GLY A 115 -29.10 -9.05 14.83
N ARG A 116 -28.15 -9.08 15.78
CA ARG A 116 -26.98 -8.19 15.84
C ARG A 116 -26.16 -8.14 14.55
N PRO A 117 -25.82 -9.28 13.90
CA PRO A 117 -25.03 -9.26 12.68
C PRO A 117 -25.73 -8.53 11.53
N ILE A 118 -27.06 -8.60 11.44
CA ILE A 118 -27.84 -7.90 10.40
C ILE A 118 -27.96 -6.42 10.74
N TYR A 119 -28.21 -6.05 12.00
CA TYR A 119 -28.31 -4.65 12.40
C TYR A 119 -27.00 -3.90 12.20
N ILE A 120 -25.87 -4.51 12.55
CA ILE A 120 -24.54 -3.88 12.39
C ILE A 120 -24.17 -3.78 10.92
N ALA A 121 -24.48 -4.81 10.12
CA ALA A 121 -24.30 -4.74 8.68
C ALA A 121 -25.14 -3.61 8.07
N SER A 122 -26.42 -3.54 8.45
CA SER A 122 -27.33 -2.49 8.00
C SER A 122 -26.88 -1.10 8.45
N ALA A 123 -26.41 -0.96 9.68
CA ALA A 123 -25.87 0.29 10.22
C ALA A 123 -24.62 0.72 9.45
N LEU A 124 -23.68 -0.18 9.19
CA LEU A 124 -22.51 0.13 8.36
C LEU A 124 -22.91 0.53 6.94
N ILE A 125 -23.84 -0.20 6.32
CA ILE A 125 -24.37 0.14 4.99
C ILE A 125 -25.04 1.52 4.99
N SER A 126 -25.84 1.84 6.01
CA SER A 126 -26.45 3.15 6.19
C SER A 126 -25.39 4.23 6.40
N LEU A 127 -24.38 3.99 7.25
CA LEU A 127 -23.28 4.92 7.51
C LEU A 127 -22.46 5.22 6.25
N ILE A 128 -22.19 4.22 5.42
CA ILE A 128 -21.54 4.37 4.11
C ILE A 128 -22.41 5.20 3.16
N SER A 129 -23.72 5.03 3.23
CA SER A 129 -24.69 5.67 2.34
C SER A 129 -25.05 7.11 2.76
N VAL A 130 -24.85 7.46 4.03
CA VAL A 130 -25.14 8.81 4.57
C VAL A 130 -23.98 9.77 4.29
N GLY A 131 -24.29 10.92 3.71
CA GLY A 131 -23.30 11.90 3.23
C GLY A 131 -22.28 12.39 4.25
N ALA A 132 -22.58 12.34 5.56
CA ALA A 132 -21.69 12.77 6.64
C ALA A 132 -20.38 11.97 6.70
N LEU A 133 -20.43 10.67 6.39
CA LEU A 133 -19.25 9.79 6.38
C LEU A 133 -18.68 9.53 4.98
N SER A 134 -19.28 10.12 3.94
CA SER A 134 -18.82 10.00 2.55
C SER A 134 -17.36 10.44 2.35
N LYS A 135 -16.81 11.29 3.24
CA LYS A 135 -15.39 11.69 3.21
C LYS A 135 -14.47 10.56 3.65
N TYR A 136 -14.83 9.85 4.72
CA TYR A 136 -14.07 8.71 5.24
C TYR A 136 -14.16 7.52 4.29
N GLU A 137 -15.36 7.24 3.78
CA GLU A 137 -15.57 6.23 2.76
C GLU A 137 -14.71 6.49 1.52
N ARG A 138 -14.74 7.72 0.97
CA ARG A 138 -13.88 8.12 -0.16
C ARG A 138 -12.40 7.94 0.16
N SER A 139 -12.00 8.20 1.41
CA SER A 139 -10.62 8.01 1.86
C SER A 139 -10.23 6.53 1.91
N LEU A 140 -11.11 5.66 2.41
CA LEU A 140 -10.90 4.20 2.43
C LEU A 140 -10.86 3.62 1.01
N ARG A 141 -11.73 4.11 0.12
CA ARG A 141 -11.73 3.71 -1.28
C ARG A 141 -10.47 4.16 -2.01
N ALA A 142 -10.07 5.42 -1.82
CA ALA A 142 -8.81 5.94 -2.33
C ALA A 142 -7.61 5.15 -1.79
N PHE A 143 -7.64 4.76 -0.51
CA PHE A 143 -6.64 3.88 0.09
C PHE A 143 -6.60 2.51 -0.61
N ALA A 144 -7.75 1.87 -0.82
CA ALA A 144 -7.81 0.59 -1.52
C ALA A 144 -7.31 0.67 -2.98
N HIS A 145 -7.64 1.74 -3.70
CA HIS A 145 -7.08 2.01 -5.03
C HIS A 145 -5.56 2.18 -4.97
N ARG A 146 -5.02 2.95 -4.02
CA ARG A 146 -3.56 3.13 -3.86
C ARG A 146 -2.85 1.83 -3.51
N GLN A 147 -3.42 1.02 -2.63
CA GLN A 147 -2.86 -0.30 -2.31
C GLN A 147 -2.87 -1.25 -3.52
N ALA A 148 -3.82 -1.07 -4.45
CA ALA A 148 -3.79 -1.76 -5.73
C ALA A 148 -2.77 -1.19 -6.73
N GLY A 149 -2.13 -0.07 -6.40
CA GLY A 149 -1.21 0.63 -7.29
C GLY A 149 -1.91 1.56 -8.28
N ILE A 150 -3.13 2.01 -8.00
CA ILE A 150 -3.84 3.05 -8.77
C ILE A 150 -3.91 4.30 -7.89
N PRO A 151 -3.25 5.42 -8.23
CA PRO A 151 -2.61 5.79 -9.50
C PRO A 151 -1.11 5.53 -9.58
N ASP A 152 -0.52 4.92 -8.55
CA ASP A 152 0.93 4.76 -8.38
C ASP A 152 1.60 4.15 -9.62
N ASN A 153 0.96 3.20 -10.29
CA ASN A 153 1.44 2.64 -11.56
C ASN A 153 1.53 3.68 -12.68
N ILE A 154 0.58 4.63 -12.77
CA ILE A 154 0.64 5.73 -13.74
C ILE A 154 1.81 6.64 -13.39
N TYR A 155 1.92 7.06 -12.12
CA TYR A 155 3.00 7.93 -11.70
C TYR A 155 4.38 7.32 -11.84
N ARG A 156 4.48 6.00 -11.65
CA ARG A 156 5.70 5.25 -11.93
C ARG A 156 6.05 5.30 -13.40
N VAL A 157 5.10 5.00 -14.29
CA VAL A 157 5.36 5.01 -15.73
C VAL A 157 5.66 6.43 -16.22
N THR A 158 4.91 7.45 -15.79
CA THR A 158 5.20 8.85 -16.14
C THR A 158 6.50 9.34 -15.54
N GLY A 159 6.87 8.89 -14.33
CA GLY A 159 8.15 9.15 -13.70
C GLY A 159 9.32 8.55 -14.48
N ARG A 160 9.17 7.31 -14.99
CA ARG A 160 10.15 6.65 -15.88
C ARG A 160 10.26 7.36 -17.22
N LEU A 161 9.12 7.70 -17.83
CA LEU A 161 9.08 8.51 -19.05
C LEU A 161 9.79 9.86 -18.85
N SER A 162 9.56 10.55 -17.73
CA SER A 162 10.19 11.84 -17.44
C SER A 162 11.72 11.78 -17.32
N ARG A 163 12.28 10.61 -17.01
CA ARG A 163 13.73 10.37 -16.88
C ARG A 163 14.34 9.73 -18.14
N ALA A 164 13.53 9.39 -19.13
CA ALA A 164 14.03 8.74 -20.34
C ALA A 164 14.98 9.68 -21.11
N PRO A 165 16.12 9.19 -21.61
CA PRO A 165 17.06 10.00 -22.38
C PRO A 165 16.55 10.18 -23.82
N TYR A 166 15.48 10.96 -23.98
CA TYR A 166 14.82 11.16 -25.27
C TYR A 166 15.78 11.65 -26.37
N ALA A 167 16.80 12.43 -26.03
CA ALA A 167 17.81 12.88 -26.96
C ALA A 167 18.67 11.74 -27.53
N GLU A 168 18.94 10.69 -26.74
CA GLU A 168 19.66 9.50 -27.22
C GLU A 168 18.76 8.62 -28.09
N ILE A 169 17.51 8.43 -27.67
CA ILE A 169 16.50 7.65 -28.39
C ILE A 169 16.17 8.31 -29.74
N ALA A 170 16.21 9.64 -29.81
CA ALA A 170 15.95 10.39 -31.03
C ALA A 170 17.09 10.32 -32.07
N LYS A 171 18.27 9.77 -31.73
CA LYS A 171 19.40 9.69 -32.68
C LYS A 171 19.00 8.88 -33.92
N GLY A 172 19.06 9.51 -35.08
CA GLY A 172 18.67 8.89 -36.36
C GLY A 172 17.16 8.88 -36.65
N GLN A 173 16.34 9.48 -35.79
CA GLN A 173 14.89 9.56 -35.94
C GLN A 173 14.43 10.94 -36.43
N PRO A 174 13.30 11.03 -37.15
CA PRO A 174 12.76 12.32 -37.59
C PRO A 174 12.08 13.06 -36.43
N THR A 175 12.66 14.19 -36.00
CA THR A 175 12.06 15.11 -35.02
C THR A 175 11.47 16.34 -35.73
N LEU A 176 10.22 16.23 -36.20
CA LEU A 176 9.58 17.24 -37.04
C LEU A 176 9.38 18.59 -36.34
N ARG A 177 8.92 18.62 -35.09
CA ARG A 177 8.69 19.87 -34.36
C ARG A 177 9.99 20.55 -33.98
N VAL A 178 10.99 19.77 -33.59
CA VAL A 178 12.33 20.30 -33.30
C VAL A 178 12.93 20.96 -34.53
N ARG A 179 12.78 20.35 -35.72
CA ARG A 179 13.23 20.94 -36.98
C ARG A 179 12.48 22.24 -37.29
N LYS A 180 11.15 22.27 -37.15
CA LYS A 180 10.34 23.50 -37.33
C LYS A 180 10.78 24.60 -36.37
N PHE A 181 10.97 24.27 -35.09
CA PHE A 181 11.41 25.22 -34.07
C PHE A 181 12.80 25.78 -34.36
N ASN A 182 13.77 24.94 -34.71
CA ASN A 182 15.11 25.39 -35.07
C ASN A 182 15.14 26.24 -36.35
N ALA A 183 14.31 25.91 -37.35
CA ALA A 183 14.17 26.75 -38.54
C ALA A 183 13.61 28.14 -38.18
N LYS A 184 12.60 28.19 -37.32
CA LYS A 184 12.00 29.45 -36.86
C LYS A 184 12.97 30.29 -36.02
N LEU A 185 13.75 29.66 -35.14
CA LEU A 185 14.84 30.32 -34.41
C LEU A 185 15.84 30.97 -35.37
N ASN A 186 16.33 30.21 -36.36
CA ASN A 186 17.27 30.73 -37.35
C ASN A 186 16.69 31.91 -38.16
N ASP A 187 15.38 31.94 -38.41
CA ASP A 187 14.72 33.04 -39.11
C ASP A 187 14.58 34.28 -38.22
N LEU A 188 14.31 34.09 -36.93
CA LEU A 188 14.28 35.19 -35.95
C LEU A 188 15.68 35.79 -35.73
N ASP A 189 16.72 34.97 -35.67
CA ASP A 189 18.12 35.41 -35.53
C ASP A 189 18.56 36.27 -36.71
N LYS A 190 18.08 35.99 -37.93
CA LYS A 190 18.36 36.80 -39.13
C LYS A 190 17.63 38.14 -39.13
N LEU A 191 16.48 38.22 -38.44
CA LEU A 191 15.62 39.41 -38.39
C LEU A 191 15.95 40.33 -37.21
N ALA A 192 16.64 39.82 -36.19
CA ALA A 192 17.04 40.59 -35.03
C ALA A 192 18.22 41.53 -35.38
N PRO A 193 18.09 42.86 -35.22
CA PRO A 193 19.25 43.75 -35.27
C PRO A 193 20.23 43.36 -34.16
N ALA A 194 21.53 43.39 -34.46
CA ALA A 194 22.63 43.04 -33.55
C ALA A 194 22.45 43.73 -32.18
N GLY A 195 21.86 43.02 -31.20
CA GLY A 195 21.57 43.58 -29.88
C GLY A 195 20.32 43.06 -29.17
N LEU A 196 19.35 42.44 -29.85
CA LEU A 196 18.32 41.66 -29.15
C LEU A 196 18.91 40.30 -28.79
N ALA A 197 19.37 40.17 -27.54
CA ALA A 197 19.76 38.88 -26.98
C ALA A 197 18.54 37.95 -27.03
N ILE A 198 18.53 37.04 -28.01
CA ILE A 198 17.55 35.98 -28.10
C ILE A 198 17.65 35.18 -26.80
N SER A 199 16.59 35.25 -25.99
CA SER A 199 16.11 34.30 -24.98
C SER A 199 17.16 33.53 -24.17
N ASP A 200 16.99 33.48 -22.84
CA ASP A 200 17.68 32.55 -21.92
C ASP A 200 17.91 31.17 -22.57
N GLU A 201 19.19 30.80 -22.80
CA GLU A 201 19.59 29.54 -23.44
C GLU A 201 18.97 28.33 -22.74
N ASN A 202 18.71 28.44 -21.43
CA ASN A 202 18.04 27.40 -20.66
C ASN A 202 16.60 27.18 -21.13
N VAL A 203 15.85 28.25 -21.44
CA VAL A 203 14.46 28.16 -21.91
C VAL A 203 14.42 27.49 -23.29
N ILE A 204 15.32 27.89 -24.20
CA ILE A 204 15.43 27.27 -25.53
C ILE A 204 15.82 25.79 -25.41
N GLY A 205 16.78 25.47 -24.54
CA GLY A 205 17.21 24.11 -24.25
C GLY A 205 16.04 23.25 -23.75
N ASN A 206 15.25 23.76 -22.81
CA ASN A 206 14.08 23.08 -22.26
C ASN A 206 13.00 22.85 -23.33
N ILE A 207 12.68 23.87 -24.15
CA ILE A 207 11.74 23.74 -25.27
C ILE A 207 12.21 22.62 -26.22
N ARG A 208 13.49 22.61 -26.61
CA ARG A 208 14.03 21.56 -27.49
C ARG A 208 13.87 20.17 -26.88
N GLN A 209 14.25 20.00 -25.60
CA GLN A 209 14.11 18.70 -24.92
C GLN A 209 12.65 18.24 -24.83
N HIS A 210 11.73 19.15 -24.54
CA HIS A 210 10.29 18.85 -24.51
C HIS A 210 9.76 18.44 -25.89
N LEU A 211 10.14 19.17 -26.95
CA LEU A 211 9.74 18.86 -28.32
C LEU A 211 10.28 17.50 -28.81
N ILE A 212 11.50 17.12 -28.41
CA ILE A 212 12.04 15.78 -28.73
C ILE A 212 11.15 14.70 -28.09
N ALA A 213 10.80 14.85 -26.80
CA ALA A 213 9.93 13.90 -26.13
C ALA A 213 8.55 13.80 -26.78
N ILE A 214 7.97 14.94 -27.18
CA ILE A 214 6.69 15.01 -27.90
C ILE A 214 6.78 14.26 -29.24
N ASP A 215 7.79 14.55 -30.06
CA ASP A 215 7.94 13.92 -31.39
C ASP A 215 8.12 12.40 -31.30
N LEU A 216 8.68 11.87 -30.20
CA LEU A 216 8.84 10.43 -29.99
C LEU A 216 7.60 9.74 -29.41
N LEU A 217 6.80 10.45 -28.59
CA LEU A 217 5.62 9.88 -27.93
C LEU A 217 4.34 10.03 -28.76
N GLU A 218 4.18 11.16 -29.47
CA GLU A 218 2.95 11.48 -30.21
C GLU A 218 2.53 10.38 -31.21
N PRO A 219 3.41 9.79 -32.04
CA PRO A 219 3.01 8.78 -33.02
C PRO A 219 2.31 7.58 -32.39
N ALA A 220 2.75 7.18 -31.20
CA ALA A 220 2.20 6.07 -30.44
C ALA A 220 0.89 6.41 -29.71
N VAL A 221 0.69 7.67 -29.31
CA VAL A 221 -0.46 8.07 -28.47
C VAL A 221 -1.63 8.61 -29.30
N VAL A 222 -1.37 9.51 -30.25
CA VAL A 222 -2.42 10.20 -31.04
C VAL A 222 -2.21 10.09 -32.56
N GLY A 223 -1.05 9.62 -32.98
CA GLY A 223 -0.65 9.54 -34.38
C GLY A 223 -1.04 8.26 -35.11
N ASP A 224 -0.38 8.04 -36.24
CA ASP A 224 -0.60 6.95 -37.19
C ASP A 224 -0.24 5.56 -36.63
N GLN A 225 0.63 5.51 -35.62
CA GLN A 225 1.11 4.27 -35.02
C GLN A 225 0.33 3.85 -33.77
N PHE A 226 -0.73 4.59 -33.42
CA PHE A 226 -1.57 4.27 -32.27
C PHE A 226 -2.10 2.84 -32.33
N SER A 227 -2.72 2.44 -33.45
CA SER A 227 -3.29 1.10 -33.62
C SER A 227 -2.25 -0.02 -33.71
N ALA A 228 -1.04 0.32 -34.15
CA ALA A 228 0.09 -0.61 -34.17
C ALA A 228 0.74 -0.78 -32.80
N THR A 229 0.63 0.22 -31.92
CA THR A 229 1.24 0.21 -30.59
C THR A 229 0.29 -0.31 -29.52
N PHE A 230 -0.99 0.09 -29.58
CA PHE A 230 -2.00 -0.21 -28.58
C PHE A 230 -3.24 -0.86 -29.21
N GLN A 231 -3.63 -2.04 -28.72
CA GLN A 231 -4.79 -2.81 -29.23
C GLN A 231 -6.08 -2.47 -28.49
N LEU A 232 -6.44 -1.18 -28.43
CA LEU A 232 -7.56 -0.72 -27.60
C LEU A 232 -8.91 -0.91 -28.28
N ASN A 233 -9.45 -2.13 -28.18
CA ASN A 233 -10.80 -2.45 -28.65
C ASN A 233 -11.93 -1.93 -27.73
N LYS A 234 -11.65 -1.20 -26.62
CA LYS A 234 -12.62 -1.08 -25.51
C LYS A 234 -12.80 0.28 -24.81
N VAL A 235 -12.21 1.39 -25.24
CA VAL A 235 -12.30 2.63 -24.43
C VAL A 235 -12.77 3.86 -25.21
N HIS A 236 -14.09 4.01 -25.32
CA HIS A 236 -14.74 5.17 -25.92
C HIS A 236 -14.37 6.50 -25.23
N LEU A 237 -14.12 6.49 -23.91
CA LEU A 237 -13.75 7.68 -23.14
C LEU A 237 -12.32 8.18 -23.46
N LEU A 238 -11.36 7.26 -23.68
CA LEU A 238 -10.03 7.66 -24.13
C LEU A 238 -10.06 8.30 -25.52
N GLY A 239 -11.00 7.91 -26.38
CA GLY A 239 -11.15 8.51 -27.70
C GLY A 239 -11.35 10.04 -27.65
N LYS A 240 -12.14 10.55 -26.70
CA LYS A 240 -12.33 12.00 -26.53
C LYS A 240 -11.04 12.70 -26.07
N LEU A 241 -10.28 12.08 -25.18
CA LEU A 241 -9.01 12.62 -24.69
C LEU A 241 -7.92 12.57 -25.75
N ILE A 242 -7.87 11.50 -26.53
CA ILE A 242 -6.97 11.36 -27.70
C ILE A 242 -7.25 12.45 -28.72
N GLU A 243 -8.52 12.73 -29.01
CA GLU A 243 -8.87 13.79 -29.96
C GLU A 243 -8.53 15.17 -29.43
N ARG A 244 -8.81 15.45 -28.15
CA ARG A 244 -8.40 16.70 -27.49
C ARG A 244 -6.89 16.89 -27.52
N GLU A 245 -6.13 15.85 -27.20
CA GLU A 245 -4.65 15.91 -27.23
C GLU A 245 -4.13 16.09 -28.66
N ARG A 246 -4.78 15.48 -29.65
CA ARG A 246 -4.48 15.71 -31.07
C ARG A 246 -4.69 17.18 -31.46
N GLU A 247 -5.80 17.79 -31.04
CA GLU A 247 -6.05 19.22 -31.24
C GLU A 247 -4.97 20.09 -30.55
N GLU A 248 -4.57 19.74 -29.31
CA GLU A 248 -3.49 20.42 -28.59
C GLU A 248 -2.13 20.28 -29.33
N MET A 249 -1.83 19.11 -29.92
CA MET A 249 -0.61 18.91 -30.70
C MET A 249 -0.58 19.73 -32.01
N ILE A 250 -1.74 19.88 -32.66
CA ILE A 250 -1.90 20.75 -33.84
C ILE A 250 -1.72 22.22 -33.43
N ALA A 251 -2.37 22.64 -32.34
CA ALA A 251 -2.25 24.00 -31.80
C ALA A 251 -0.79 24.33 -31.46
N LEU A 252 -0.06 23.41 -30.82
CA LEU A 252 1.36 23.57 -30.51
C LEU A 252 2.22 23.74 -31.77
N SER A 253 1.96 22.96 -32.83
CA SER A 253 2.68 23.13 -34.10
C SER A 253 2.40 24.50 -34.76
N ASN A 254 1.18 25.02 -34.59
CA ASN A 254 0.83 26.35 -35.08
C ASN A 254 1.51 27.44 -34.25
N GLU A 255 1.57 27.28 -32.93
CA GLU A 255 2.26 28.19 -32.00
C GLU A 255 3.76 28.29 -32.32
N ILE A 256 4.43 27.16 -32.58
CA ILE A 256 5.84 27.15 -33.03
C ILE A 256 6.00 27.95 -34.34
N SER A 257 5.07 27.81 -35.27
CA SER A 257 5.13 28.48 -36.57
C SER A 257 4.90 29.99 -36.46
N ALA A 258 4.05 30.39 -35.52
CA ALA A 258 3.67 31.77 -35.21
C ALA A 258 4.61 32.46 -34.20
N LEU A 259 5.65 31.78 -33.71
CA LEU A 259 6.57 32.30 -32.70
C LEU A 259 7.18 33.66 -33.12
N THR A 260 7.11 34.62 -32.21
CA THR A 260 7.72 35.96 -32.33
C THR A 260 9.03 36.01 -31.53
N GLY A 261 9.90 36.99 -31.81
CA GLY A 261 11.15 37.19 -31.07
C GLY A 261 10.99 37.78 -29.65
N GLU A 262 9.77 37.81 -29.12
CA GLU A 262 9.47 38.37 -27.80
C GLU A 262 9.74 37.33 -26.69
N GLU A 263 10.35 37.74 -25.58
CA GLU A 263 10.68 36.86 -24.45
C GLU A 263 9.43 36.16 -23.86
N ASP A 264 8.33 36.90 -23.73
CA ASP A 264 7.04 36.37 -23.28
C ASP A 264 6.51 35.25 -24.20
N ALA A 265 6.82 35.30 -25.51
CA ALA A 265 6.44 34.26 -26.44
C ALA A 265 7.21 32.95 -26.19
N PHE A 266 8.50 33.03 -25.84
CA PHE A 266 9.30 31.87 -25.46
C PHE A 266 8.85 31.26 -24.14
N HIS A 267 8.53 32.06 -23.12
CA HIS A 267 8.00 31.54 -21.86
C HIS A 267 6.63 30.86 -22.03
N ARG A 268 5.73 31.45 -22.83
CA ARG A 268 4.44 30.83 -23.18
C ARG A 268 4.63 29.51 -23.92
N LEU A 269 5.51 29.46 -24.92
CA LEU A 269 5.81 28.24 -25.66
C LEU A 269 6.48 27.19 -24.75
N SER A 270 7.36 27.58 -23.84
CA SER A 270 7.95 26.67 -22.85
C SER A 270 6.90 26.04 -21.95
N ALA A 271 5.95 26.84 -21.43
CA ALA A 271 4.85 26.32 -20.63
C ALA A 271 3.89 25.42 -21.45
N SER A 272 3.61 25.79 -22.70
CA SER A 272 2.78 25.03 -23.64
C SER A 272 3.41 23.67 -23.98
N THR A 273 4.70 23.65 -24.33
CA THR A 273 5.46 22.42 -24.61
C THR A 273 5.61 21.53 -23.37
N GLU A 274 5.82 22.10 -22.19
CA GLU A 274 5.88 21.33 -20.95
C GLU A 274 4.54 20.65 -20.65
N ARG A 275 3.43 21.38 -20.80
CA ARG A 275 2.07 20.84 -20.61
C ARG A 275 1.79 19.71 -21.61
N ALA A 276 2.02 19.94 -22.89
CA ALA A 276 1.85 18.96 -23.95
C ALA A 276 2.67 17.68 -23.69
N LYS A 277 3.96 17.82 -23.33
CA LYS A 277 4.81 16.70 -22.95
C LYS A 277 4.22 15.91 -21.77
N ASN A 278 3.81 16.60 -20.70
CA ASN A 278 3.28 15.95 -19.51
C ASN A 278 1.95 15.23 -19.80
N ASN A 279 1.07 15.81 -20.64
CA ASN A 279 -0.17 15.19 -21.08
C ASN A 279 0.08 13.93 -21.91
N LEU A 280 0.95 14.00 -22.92
CA LEU A 280 1.35 12.84 -23.71
C LEU A 280 1.97 11.73 -22.85
N GLN A 281 2.82 12.07 -21.88
CA GLN A 281 3.38 11.09 -20.95
C GLN A 281 2.29 10.41 -20.12
N ALA A 282 1.34 11.19 -19.60
CA ALA A 282 0.21 10.66 -18.84
C ALA A 282 -0.67 9.74 -19.68
N MET A 283 -1.01 10.17 -20.90
CA MET A 283 -1.78 9.36 -21.83
C MET A 283 -1.05 8.08 -22.21
N PHE A 284 0.24 8.16 -22.57
CA PHE A 284 1.06 6.99 -22.85
C PHE A 284 1.05 6.02 -21.66
N ALA A 285 1.19 6.52 -20.43
CA ALA A 285 1.15 5.68 -19.24
C ALA A 285 -0.19 4.97 -19.06
N VAL A 286 -1.31 5.65 -19.28
CA VAL A 286 -2.66 5.05 -19.22
C VAL A 286 -2.81 3.97 -20.30
N LEU A 287 -2.43 4.27 -21.54
CA LEU A 287 -2.49 3.33 -22.67
C LEU A 287 -1.63 2.08 -22.40
N TYR A 288 -0.40 2.29 -21.95
CA TYR A 288 0.55 1.24 -21.60
C TYR A 288 0.05 0.32 -20.48
N LEU A 289 -0.57 0.88 -19.44
CA LEU A 289 -1.10 0.10 -18.32
C LEU A 289 -2.39 -0.65 -18.66
N LYS A 290 -3.23 -0.09 -19.54
CA LYS A 290 -4.43 -0.79 -20.03
C LYS A 290 -4.10 -1.96 -20.94
N ASP A 291 -3.03 -1.84 -21.72
CA ASP A 291 -2.62 -2.84 -22.70
C ASP A 291 -1.46 -3.71 -22.18
N SER A 292 -1.60 -4.23 -20.94
CA SER A 292 -0.54 -4.99 -20.26
C SER A 292 -0.13 -6.28 -20.97
N ASP A 293 -1.03 -6.83 -21.79
CA ASP A 293 -0.88 -8.14 -22.43
C ASP A 293 -0.45 -8.04 -23.90
N SER A 294 -0.39 -6.82 -24.47
CA SER A 294 0.01 -6.66 -25.86
C SER A 294 1.50 -6.84 -26.02
N LYS A 295 1.84 -7.68 -27.01
CA LYS A 295 3.20 -7.75 -27.53
C LYS A 295 3.41 -6.48 -28.34
N PHE A 296 4.10 -5.51 -27.77
CA PHE A 296 4.55 -4.27 -28.44
C PHE A 296 5.56 -4.52 -29.59
N GLU A 297 5.58 -5.72 -30.17
CA GLU A 297 6.44 -6.15 -31.26
C GLU A 297 6.15 -5.38 -32.56
N SER A 298 4.96 -4.81 -32.71
CA SER A 298 4.56 -3.96 -33.84
C SER A 298 4.85 -2.47 -33.64
N ALA A 299 5.30 -2.04 -32.46
CA ALA A 299 5.64 -0.64 -32.22
C ALA A 299 6.89 -0.22 -33.05
N ASN A 300 7.00 1.06 -33.34
CA ASN A 300 8.18 1.62 -33.99
C ASN A 300 9.44 1.43 -33.11
N ALA A 301 10.64 1.62 -33.68
CA ALA A 301 11.87 1.46 -32.90
C ALA A 301 11.94 2.39 -31.67
N PRO A 302 11.61 3.70 -31.75
CA PRO A 302 11.68 4.59 -30.59
C PRO A 302 10.73 4.22 -29.44
N THR A 303 9.50 3.87 -29.75
CA THR A 303 8.49 3.44 -28.78
C THR A 303 8.86 2.09 -28.19
N LYS A 304 9.44 1.16 -28.97
CA LYS A 304 10.02 -0.08 -28.44
C LYS A 304 11.13 0.20 -27.43
N ASP A 305 12.03 1.12 -27.71
CA ASP A 305 13.11 1.49 -26.80
C ASP A 305 12.57 2.14 -25.52
N ILE A 306 11.58 3.01 -25.64
CA ILE A 306 10.87 3.60 -24.50
C ILE A 306 10.20 2.51 -23.66
N ILE A 307 9.49 1.57 -24.29
CA ILE A 307 8.82 0.45 -23.60
C ILE A 307 9.85 -0.48 -22.95
N LYS A 308 10.94 -0.80 -23.65
CA LYS A 308 12.02 -1.64 -23.11
C LYS A 308 12.61 -1.00 -21.85
N ARG A 309 12.82 0.31 -21.84
CA ARG A 309 13.28 1.07 -20.67
C ARG A 309 12.26 1.10 -19.54
N ILE A 310 10.98 1.28 -19.86
CA ILE A 310 9.90 1.20 -18.84
C ILE A 310 9.87 -0.19 -18.20
N LYS A 311 10.13 -1.25 -18.99
CA LYS A 311 10.18 -2.64 -18.52
C LYS A 311 11.46 -2.99 -17.77
N SER A 312 12.61 -2.44 -18.18
CA SER A 312 13.91 -2.74 -17.57
C SER A 312 14.06 -2.19 -16.15
N ASP A 313 13.37 -1.08 -15.82
CA ASP A 313 13.41 -0.46 -14.49
C ASP A 313 12.76 -1.30 -13.35
N GLY A 314 12.48 -2.60 -13.57
CA GLY A 314 12.07 -3.58 -12.54
C GLY A 314 10.80 -3.26 -11.73
N PRO A 315 10.35 -4.17 -10.86
CA PRO A 315 9.49 -3.82 -9.72
C PRO A 315 10.29 -3.03 -8.67
N ASP A 316 9.65 -2.18 -7.87
CA ASP A 316 10.33 -1.46 -6.77
C ASP A 316 10.98 -2.47 -5.81
N HIS A 317 12.31 -2.41 -5.75
CA HIS A 317 13.18 -3.27 -4.96
C HIS A 317 12.81 -3.29 -3.48
N ALA A 318 12.32 -2.17 -2.94
CA ALA A 318 11.91 -2.11 -1.54
C ALA A 318 10.68 -3.00 -1.27
N VAL A 319 9.72 -3.03 -2.21
CA VAL A 319 8.49 -3.83 -2.06
C VAL A 319 8.77 -5.32 -2.25
N SER A 320 9.57 -5.69 -3.26
CA SER A 320 9.99 -7.08 -3.45
C SER A 320 10.83 -7.59 -2.27
N SER A 321 11.69 -6.73 -1.71
CA SER A 321 12.46 -7.03 -0.50
C SER A 321 11.59 -7.21 0.73
N ALA A 322 10.52 -6.43 0.88
CA ALA A 322 9.53 -6.64 1.95
C ALA A 322 8.84 -8.00 1.81
N TYR A 323 8.39 -8.39 0.61
CA TYR A 323 7.81 -9.71 0.40
C TYR A 323 8.79 -10.85 0.71
N LEU A 324 10.05 -10.72 0.29
CA LEU A 324 11.08 -11.71 0.59
C LEU A 324 11.37 -11.79 2.09
N ALA A 325 11.42 -10.66 2.79
CA ALA A 325 11.59 -10.61 4.24
C ALA A 325 10.42 -11.27 4.98
N ILE A 326 9.19 -10.99 4.55
CA ILE A 326 7.98 -11.63 5.10
C ILE A 326 8.02 -13.14 4.89
N PHE A 327 8.29 -13.59 3.68
CA PHE A 327 8.39 -15.02 3.38
C PHE A 327 9.49 -15.69 4.20
N THR A 328 10.66 -15.06 4.30
CA THR A 328 11.80 -15.56 5.07
C THR A 328 11.47 -15.64 6.56
N THR A 329 10.79 -14.64 7.10
CA THR A 329 10.37 -14.60 8.51
C THR A 329 9.31 -15.65 8.79
N LEU A 330 8.30 -15.77 7.91
CA LEU A 330 7.27 -16.81 7.98
C LEU A 330 7.88 -18.22 7.96
N PHE A 331 8.86 -18.43 7.08
CA PHE A 331 9.52 -19.73 6.92
C PHE A 331 10.41 -20.05 8.12
N LEU A 332 11.35 -19.16 8.47
CA LEU A 332 12.31 -19.37 9.55
C LEU A 332 11.62 -19.42 10.92
N GLY A 333 10.56 -18.64 11.10
CA GLY A 333 9.84 -18.66 12.35
C GLY A 333 8.86 -19.84 12.47
N ALA A 334 8.29 -20.35 11.38
CA ALA A 334 7.54 -21.61 11.41
C ALA A 334 8.49 -22.78 11.72
N PHE A 335 9.68 -22.75 11.13
CA PHE A 335 10.75 -23.71 11.44
C PHE A 335 11.21 -23.57 12.89
N GLY A 336 11.41 -22.35 13.39
CA GLY A 336 11.76 -22.05 14.77
C GLY A 336 10.70 -22.54 15.76
N ALA A 337 9.42 -22.25 15.52
CA ALA A 337 8.30 -22.73 16.33
C ALA A 337 8.21 -24.26 16.33
N PHE A 338 8.47 -24.90 15.18
CA PHE A 338 8.53 -26.36 15.07
C PHE A 338 9.70 -26.94 15.90
N PHE A 339 10.89 -26.35 15.82
CA PHE A 339 12.07 -26.81 16.58
C PHE A 339 11.96 -26.54 18.08
N ILE A 340 11.42 -25.38 18.47
CA ILE A 340 11.14 -25.06 19.88
C ILE A 340 10.07 -26.01 20.41
N GLY A 341 9.00 -26.26 19.66
CA GLY A 341 8.00 -27.27 20.03
C GLY A 341 8.61 -28.67 20.15
N TYR A 342 9.51 -29.06 19.24
CA TYR A 342 10.22 -30.34 19.27
C TYR A 342 11.22 -30.45 20.44
N ALA A 343 11.99 -29.41 20.74
CA ALA A 343 12.88 -29.37 21.90
C ALA A 343 12.08 -29.36 23.21
N SER A 344 11.00 -28.58 23.23
CA SER A 344 9.82 -28.64 24.09
C SER A 344 9.48 -30.05 24.53
N LEU A 345 9.15 -30.83 23.50
CA LEU A 345 8.76 -32.22 23.57
C LEU A 345 9.86 -33.14 24.06
N LYS A 346 11.10 -32.92 23.62
CA LYS A 346 12.22 -33.76 24.03
C LYS A 346 12.55 -33.59 25.51
N VAL A 347 12.52 -32.35 26.02
CA VAL A 347 12.73 -32.07 27.45
C VAL A 347 11.58 -32.60 28.29
N ALA A 348 10.34 -32.44 27.84
CA ALA A 348 9.17 -33.02 28.50
C ALA A 348 9.22 -34.56 28.52
N ALA A 349 9.62 -35.18 27.40
CA ALA A 349 9.84 -36.62 27.30
C ALA A 349 10.94 -37.07 28.28
N ASP A 350 12.10 -36.42 28.28
CA ASP A 350 13.23 -36.78 29.17
C ASP A 350 12.87 -36.64 30.67
N GLN A 351 11.95 -35.74 31.04
CA GLN A 351 11.53 -35.55 32.43
C GLN A 351 10.35 -36.43 32.87
N SER A 352 9.59 -37.03 31.93
CA SER A 352 8.26 -37.58 32.24
C SER A 352 7.92 -38.90 31.52
N CYS A 353 8.64 -39.28 30.47
CA CYS A 353 8.25 -40.38 29.57
C CYS A 353 9.47 -41.13 29.00
N ASP A 354 9.49 -42.46 29.15
CA ASP A 354 10.56 -43.32 28.62
C ASP A 354 10.68 -43.32 27.08
N ASN A 355 9.71 -42.78 26.33
CA ASN A 355 9.74 -42.65 24.86
C ASN A 355 8.88 -41.48 24.33
N LEU A 356 9.31 -40.88 23.21
CA LEU A 356 8.61 -39.76 22.52
C LEU A 356 7.17 -40.07 22.07
N MET A 357 6.83 -41.35 21.88
CA MET A 357 5.47 -41.81 21.54
C MET A 357 4.56 -42.02 22.77
N GLY A 358 5.11 -41.89 23.99
CA GLY A 358 4.38 -42.09 25.26
C GLY A 358 3.97 -40.80 25.97
N CYS A 359 4.36 -39.63 25.45
CA CYS A 359 3.96 -38.34 26.04
C CYS A 359 2.45 -38.12 25.87
N ASP A 360 1.81 -37.67 26.95
CA ASP A 360 0.41 -37.23 26.90
C ASP A 360 0.26 -36.13 25.81
N PRO A 361 -0.56 -36.35 24.76
CA PRO A 361 -0.81 -35.38 23.70
C PRO A 361 -1.20 -33.98 24.20
N ARG A 362 -1.67 -33.88 25.45
CA ARG A 362 -2.03 -32.62 26.12
C ARG A 362 -0.85 -31.69 26.41
N HIS A 363 0.35 -32.22 26.64
CA HIS A 363 1.54 -31.36 26.81
C HIS A 363 2.05 -30.84 25.47
N LEU A 364 1.93 -31.65 24.42
CA LEU A 364 2.27 -31.29 23.04
C LEU A 364 1.36 -30.18 22.53
N SER A 365 0.05 -30.28 22.78
CA SER A 365 -0.90 -29.22 22.46
C SER A 365 -0.69 -27.97 23.30
N PHE A 366 -0.28 -28.08 24.57
CA PHE A 366 -0.03 -26.91 25.43
C PHE A 366 1.15 -26.05 24.95
N VAL A 367 2.29 -26.67 24.63
CA VAL A 367 3.48 -25.92 24.15
C VAL A 367 3.20 -25.31 22.78
N ALA A 368 2.63 -26.09 21.85
CA ALA A 368 2.27 -25.61 20.52
C ALA A 368 1.22 -24.48 20.57
N ASN A 369 0.22 -24.58 21.45
CA ASN A 369 -0.81 -23.56 21.63
C ASN A 369 -0.28 -22.27 22.28
N ARG A 370 0.88 -22.30 22.96
CA ARG A 370 1.46 -21.10 23.58
C ARG A 370 2.48 -20.39 22.70
N SER A 371 3.29 -21.11 21.92
CA SER A 371 4.32 -20.51 21.07
C SER A 371 3.81 -20.05 19.69
N LEU A 372 2.81 -20.75 19.14
CA LEU A 372 2.28 -20.43 17.81
C LEU A 372 1.57 -19.06 17.76
N PRO A 373 0.74 -18.66 18.74
CA PRO A 373 0.08 -17.35 18.70
C PRO A 373 1.05 -16.19 18.78
N THR A 374 1.98 -16.18 19.74
CA THR A 374 3.01 -15.13 19.88
C THR A 374 3.87 -15.00 18.63
N TYR A 375 4.16 -16.12 17.97
CA TYR A 375 4.83 -16.12 16.68
C TYR A 375 4.01 -15.44 15.57
N LEU A 376 2.75 -15.87 15.40
CA LEU A 376 1.84 -15.31 14.38
C LEU A 376 1.59 -13.83 14.62
N GLU A 377 1.45 -13.42 15.87
CA GLU A 377 1.33 -12.04 16.31
C GLU A 377 2.53 -11.20 15.88
N GLY A 378 3.75 -11.65 16.21
CA GLY A 378 4.98 -10.95 15.85
C GLY A 378 5.16 -10.84 14.34
N VAL A 379 4.88 -11.91 13.59
CA VAL A 379 4.95 -11.87 12.12
C VAL A 379 3.90 -10.94 11.53
N ALA A 380 2.67 -10.96 12.04
CA ALA A 380 1.61 -10.08 11.55
C ALA A 380 1.98 -8.61 11.76
N ILE A 381 2.51 -8.24 12.93
CA ILE A 381 3.01 -6.90 13.23
C ILE A 381 4.07 -6.48 12.21
N LEU A 382 5.16 -7.26 12.11
CA LEU A 382 6.33 -6.91 11.31
C LEU A 382 5.96 -6.82 9.82
N SER A 383 5.16 -7.77 9.33
CA SER A 383 4.73 -7.84 7.93
C SER A 383 3.83 -6.65 7.56
N ALA A 384 2.80 -6.39 8.35
CA ALA A 384 1.87 -5.30 8.07
C ALA A 384 2.55 -3.92 8.19
N ALA A 385 3.41 -3.73 9.19
CA ALA A 385 4.19 -2.51 9.36
C ALA A 385 5.14 -2.29 8.18
N ALA A 386 5.95 -3.30 7.81
CA ALA A 386 6.92 -3.18 6.74
C ALA A 386 6.29 -3.01 5.35
N LEU A 387 5.24 -3.76 5.01
CA LEU A 387 4.53 -3.61 3.73
C LEU A 387 3.91 -2.23 3.62
N THR A 388 3.24 -1.77 4.66
CA THR A 388 2.62 -0.43 4.62
C THR A 388 3.70 0.65 4.56
N ALA A 389 4.82 0.48 5.26
CA ALA A 389 5.92 1.43 5.25
C ALA A 389 6.60 1.52 3.87
N THR A 390 6.87 0.39 3.23
CA THR A 390 7.45 0.35 1.87
C THR A 390 6.50 0.95 0.84
N ILE A 391 5.21 0.58 0.87
CA ILE A 391 4.19 1.16 -0.02
C ILE A 391 4.06 2.66 0.20
N ARG A 392 3.99 3.10 1.47
CA ARG A 392 3.87 4.53 1.78
C ARG A 392 5.08 5.33 1.31
N ARG A 393 6.29 4.81 1.54
CA ARG A 393 7.54 5.41 1.05
C ARG A 393 7.51 5.52 -0.47
N ARG A 394 7.22 4.41 -1.16
CA ARG A 394 7.11 4.37 -2.63
C ARG A 394 6.15 5.44 -3.14
N ASN A 395 4.98 5.56 -2.54
CA ASN A 395 3.97 6.54 -2.94
C ASN A 395 4.46 7.99 -2.74
N MET A 396 5.24 8.25 -1.69
CA MET A 396 5.84 9.56 -1.46
C MET A 396 6.96 9.89 -2.46
N VAL A 397 7.79 8.89 -2.82
CA VAL A 397 8.84 9.03 -3.85
C VAL A 397 8.23 9.29 -5.22
N GLU A 398 7.22 8.51 -5.62
CA GLU A 398 6.53 8.66 -6.90
C GLU A 398 5.79 10.02 -6.99
N ALA A 399 5.24 10.50 -5.88
CA ALA A 399 4.63 11.83 -5.80
C ALA A 399 5.63 13.00 -5.88
N ARG A 400 6.96 12.73 -5.92
CA ARG A 400 8.04 13.73 -5.75
C ARG A 400 7.95 14.55 -4.46
N ASN A 401 7.21 14.06 -3.47
CA ASN A 401 7.14 14.65 -2.13
C ASN A 401 8.22 14.08 -1.21
N TRP A 402 9.10 13.22 -1.75
CA TRP A 402 10.22 12.64 -1.05
C TRP A 402 11.52 13.22 -1.59
N GLU A 403 12.00 14.29 -0.95
CA GLU A 403 13.33 14.82 -1.21
C GLU A 403 14.40 13.80 -0.79
N GLU A 404 15.48 13.76 -1.56
CA GLU A 404 16.62 12.89 -1.30
C GLU A 404 17.19 13.13 0.09
N TRP A 405 17.50 12.04 0.78
CA TRP A 405 18.05 12.10 2.13
C TRP A 405 19.47 12.67 2.12
N ASN A 406 19.69 13.83 2.76
CA ASN A 406 21.04 14.33 3.07
C ASN A 406 21.42 14.01 4.53
N PHE A 407 22.58 13.39 4.76
CA PHE A 407 23.07 13.07 6.12
C PHE A 407 23.14 14.30 7.03
N ASN A 408 23.44 15.47 6.46
CA ASN A 408 23.58 16.71 7.23
C ASN A 408 22.22 17.31 7.64
N GLN A 409 21.12 16.87 7.04
CA GLN A 409 19.76 17.36 7.29
C GLN A 409 18.80 16.18 7.28
N ALA A 410 18.93 15.31 8.30
CA ALA A 410 18.05 14.15 8.43
C ALA A 410 16.59 14.61 8.56
N PRO A 411 15.67 14.16 7.69
CA PRO A 411 14.29 14.62 7.68
C PRO A 411 13.45 13.90 8.75
N ILE A 412 13.86 13.99 10.02
CA ILE A 412 13.25 13.26 11.16
C ILE A 412 11.73 13.44 11.22
N PRO A 413 11.16 14.66 11.14
CA PRO A 413 9.71 14.83 11.21
C PRO A 413 8.95 14.09 10.11
N ARG A 414 9.53 14.05 8.90
CA ARG A 414 8.95 13.36 7.74
C ARG A 414 8.97 11.85 7.94
N LEU A 415 10.07 11.29 8.44
CA LEU A 415 10.20 9.86 8.72
C LEU A 415 9.21 9.41 9.80
N VAL A 416 9.10 10.18 10.88
CA VAL A 416 8.12 9.94 11.94
C VAL A 416 6.70 9.97 11.38
N GLN A 417 6.34 11.02 10.63
CA GLN A 417 5.02 11.12 9.99
C GLN A 417 4.74 9.95 9.03
N ALA A 418 5.75 9.50 8.28
CA ALA A 418 5.62 8.38 7.36
C ALA A 418 5.41 7.05 8.10
N ALA A 419 5.98 6.88 9.30
CA ALA A 419 5.86 5.65 10.09
C ALA A 419 4.53 5.51 10.87
N ILE A 420 3.77 6.59 11.10
CA ILE A 420 2.54 6.54 11.94
C ILE A 420 1.47 5.60 11.36
N ALA A 421 1.08 5.74 10.09
CA ALA A 421 0.02 4.88 9.55
C ALA A 421 0.43 3.40 9.45
N PRO A 422 1.65 3.07 8.99
CA PRO A 422 2.19 1.72 9.11
C PRO A 422 2.17 1.16 10.54
N ALA A 423 2.49 1.99 11.54
CA ALA A 423 2.44 1.57 12.94
C ALA A 423 1.02 1.19 13.40
N ILE A 424 0.03 2.00 13.01
CA ILE A 424 -1.39 1.74 13.29
C ILE A 424 -1.82 0.43 12.62
N LEU A 425 -1.49 0.22 11.34
CA LEU A 425 -1.87 -0.99 10.62
C LEU A 425 -1.17 -2.25 11.18
N GLY A 426 0.10 -2.16 11.59
CA GLY A 426 0.80 -3.24 12.29
C GLY A 426 0.13 -3.62 13.61
N THR A 427 -0.31 -2.62 14.37
CA THR A 427 -1.04 -2.82 15.64
C THR A 427 -2.42 -3.43 15.40
N LEU A 428 -3.13 -3.02 14.34
CA LEU A 428 -4.41 -3.61 13.98
C LEU A 428 -4.26 -5.07 13.52
N ALA A 429 -3.18 -5.39 12.80
CA ALA A 429 -2.88 -6.77 12.41
C ALA A 429 -2.62 -7.65 13.64
N PHE A 430 -1.86 -7.15 14.62
CA PHE A 430 -1.66 -7.80 15.92
C PHE A 430 -2.97 -8.09 16.65
N ALA A 431 -3.80 -7.05 16.83
CA ALA A 431 -5.10 -7.19 17.49
C ALA A 431 -6.00 -8.19 16.75
N GLY A 432 -5.92 -8.24 15.42
CA GLY A 432 -6.61 -9.22 14.59
C GLY A 432 -6.15 -10.66 14.84
N VAL A 433 -4.85 -10.90 15.06
CA VAL A 433 -4.34 -12.25 15.39
C VAL A 433 -4.80 -12.68 16.78
N ILE A 434 -4.68 -11.83 17.80
CA ILE A 434 -5.19 -12.12 19.15
C ILE A 434 -6.69 -12.47 19.08
N PHE A 435 -7.44 -11.71 18.28
CA PHE A 435 -8.86 -11.96 18.09
C PHE A 435 -9.11 -13.34 17.47
N LEU A 436 -8.44 -13.66 16.36
CA LEU A 436 -8.59 -14.95 15.68
C LEU A 436 -8.20 -16.13 16.58
N GLU A 437 -7.13 -15.99 17.35
CA GLU A 437 -6.70 -17.01 18.32
C GLU A 437 -7.80 -17.29 19.34
N ARG A 438 -8.40 -16.24 19.92
CA ARG A 438 -9.46 -16.40 20.93
C ARG A 438 -10.75 -16.96 20.36
N VAL A 439 -11.13 -16.55 19.15
CA VAL A 439 -12.30 -17.13 18.46
C VAL A 439 -12.05 -18.61 18.14
N TYR A 440 -10.90 -18.95 17.56
CA TYR A 440 -10.57 -20.31 17.15
C TYR A 440 -10.36 -21.24 18.34
N GLY A 441 -9.60 -20.81 19.35
CA GLY A 441 -9.34 -21.59 20.56
C GLY A 441 -10.63 -21.97 21.29
N ASN A 442 -11.61 -21.07 21.31
CA ASN A 442 -12.92 -21.33 21.90
C ASN A 442 -13.80 -22.25 21.04
N MET A 443 -13.76 -22.10 19.70
CA MET A 443 -14.47 -23.04 18.80
C MET A 443 -13.90 -24.46 18.85
N ALA A 444 -12.58 -24.61 18.99
CA ALA A 444 -11.91 -25.89 19.01
C ALA A 444 -12.11 -26.67 20.32
N LEU A 445 -12.35 -25.98 21.45
CA LEU A 445 -12.42 -26.61 22.78
C LEU A 445 -13.83 -26.97 23.27
N LEU A 446 -14.90 -26.74 22.48
CA LEU A 446 -16.30 -27.06 22.85
C LEU A 446 -16.69 -26.59 24.27
N LEU A 447 -16.10 -25.48 24.73
CA LEU A 447 -16.33 -24.95 26.08
C LEU A 447 -17.75 -24.31 26.19
N PRO A 448 -18.34 -24.28 27.40
CA PRO A 448 -19.69 -23.75 27.68
C PRO A 448 -19.82 -22.24 27.36
N PRO A 449 -21.04 -21.62 27.40
CA PRO A 449 -21.39 -20.51 26.53
C PRO A 449 -20.44 -19.31 26.66
N PHE A 450 -20.16 -18.77 25.48
CA PHE A 450 -19.21 -17.72 25.15
C PHE A 450 -19.42 -16.45 26.01
N ASP A 451 -18.74 -16.34 27.15
CA ASP A 451 -18.69 -15.10 27.93
C ASP A 451 -17.49 -14.24 27.48
N PHE A 452 -17.53 -13.86 26.19
CA PHE A 452 -16.47 -13.06 25.57
C PHE A 452 -16.60 -11.60 26.01
N ASN A 453 -15.97 -11.28 27.13
CA ASN A 453 -15.86 -9.90 27.58
C ASN A 453 -14.66 -9.23 26.90
N PHE A 454 -14.91 -8.56 25.77
CA PHE A 454 -13.88 -7.84 25.01
C PHE A 454 -13.23 -6.70 25.82
N ALA A 455 -13.94 -6.10 26.78
CA ALA A 455 -13.34 -5.11 27.67
C ALA A 455 -12.27 -5.74 28.57
N ARG A 456 -12.49 -6.97 29.06
CA ARG A 456 -11.46 -7.76 29.75
C ARG A 456 -10.34 -8.19 28.81
N LEU A 457 -10.66 -8.55 27.55
CA LEU A 457 -9.65 -8.87 26.54
C LEU A 457 -8.73 -7.67 26.27
N ILE A 458 -9.28 -6.48 26.05
CA ILE A 458 -8.47 -5.27 25.87
C ILE A 458 -7.70 -4.99 27.15
N ALA A 459 -8.37 -4.90 28.30
CA ALA A 459 -7.75 -4.52 29.56
C ALA A 459 -6.56 -5.43 29.93
N PHE A 460 -6.67 -6.74 29.67
CA PHE A 460 -5.60 -7.70 29.91
C PHE A 460 -4.44 -7.57 28.92
N ASN A 461 -4.71 -7.08 27.70
CA ASN A 461 -3.74 -6.98 26.61
C ASN A 461 -3.25 -5.54 26.34
N ILE A 462 -3.63 -4.52 27.15
CA ILE A 462 -3.15 -3.14 26.98
C ILE A 462 -1.63 -3.06 26.88
N PRO A 463 -0.85 -3.72 27.78
CA PRO A 463 0.61 -3.67 27.69
C PRO A 463 1.14 -4.23 26.36
N PHE A 464 0.57 -5.33 25.90
CA PHE A 464 0.94 -5.95 24.62
C PHE A 464 0.55 -5.09 23.43
N LEU A 465 -0.60 -4.39 23.47
CA LEU A 465 -0.98 -3.42 22.45
C LEU A 465 -0.01 -2.23 22.40
N ILE A 466 0.44 -1.73 23.55
CA ILE A 466 1.46 -0.66 23.61
C ILE A 466 2.78 -1.16 23.00
N VAL A 467 3.22 -2.37 23.34
CA VAL A 467 4.39 -2.99 22.70
C VAL A 467 4.20 -3.10 21.20
N ALA A 468 3.04 -3.58 20.73
CA ALA A 468 2.74 -3.72 19.32
C ALA A 468 2.82 -2.38 18.57
N VAL A 469 2.33 -1.28 19.15
CA VAL A 469 2.47 0.07 18.58
C VAL A 469 3.94 0.46 18.43
N ILE A 470 4.75 0.26 19.49
CA ILE A 470 6.17 0.63 19.48
C ILE A 470 6.95 -0.23 18.47
N VAL A 471 6.75 -1.55 18.48
CA VAL A 471 7.37 -2.49 17.55
C VAL A 471 7.01 -2.12 16.11
N SER A 472 5.72 -1.88 15.83
CA SER A 472 5.26 -1.51 14.49
C SER A 472 5.88 -0.19 14.02
N PHE A 473 5.97 0.80 14.92
CA PHE A 473 6.56 2.10 14.62
C PHE A 473 8.05 2.02 14.34
N LEU A 474 8.82 1.35 15.20
CA LEU A 474 10.26 1.18 15.05
C LEU A 474 10.61 0.35 13.81
N THR A 475 9.84 -0.70 13.52
CA THR A 475 10.00 -1.51 12.30
C THR A 475 9.75 -0.65 11.06
N SER A 476 8.68 0.15 11.07
CA SER A 476 8.34 1.04 9.95
C SER A 476 9.43 2.08 9.71
N LEU A 477 9.96 2.69 10.77
CA LEU A 477 11.11 3.60 10.68
C LEU A 477 12.33 2.89 10.10
N CYS A 478 12.70 1.72 10.64
CA CYS A 478 13.84 0.95 10.15
C CYS A 478 13.74 0.66 8.66
N VAL A 479 12.58 0.16 8.21
CA VAL A 479 12.31 -0.16 6.81
C VAL A 479 12.47 1.06 5.91
N ILE A 480 11.92 2.22 6.30
CA ILE A 480 12.04 3.46 5.52
C ILE A 480 13.50 3.92 5.46
N VAL A 481 14.19 3.93 6.60
CA VAL A 481 15.59 4.37 6.70
C VAL A 481 16.50 3.49 5.86
N VAL A 482 16.40 2.17 6.01
CA VAL A 482 17.18 1.21 5.23
C VAL A 482 16.89 1.39 3.74
N SER A 483 15.62 1.52 3.35
CA SER A 483 15.22 1.70 1.95
C SER A 483 15.69 3.02 1.33
N ASP A 484 15.96 4.05 2.13
CA ASP A 484 16.45 5.34 1.64
C ASP A 484 17.98 5.41 1.61
N MET A 485 18.64 4.74 2.55
CA MET A 485 20.06 4.91 2.79
C MET A 485 20.92 3.81 2.17
N HIS A 486 20.35 2.66 1.82
CA HIS A 486 21.12 1.53 1.29
C HIS A 486 21.91 1.89 0.03
N LEU A 487 21.38 2.74 -0.86
CA LEU A 487 22.10 3.24 -2.05
C LEU A 487 23.36 4.08 -1.72
N ARG A 488 23.43 4.68 -0.54
CA ARG A 488 24.52 5.60 -0.13
C ARG A 488 25.46 4.97 0.89
N LEU A 489 25.07 3.82 1.44
CA LEU A 489 25.75 3.12 2.51
C LEU A 489 26.29 1.80 1.99
N THR A 490 27.35 1.30 2.63
CA THR A 490 27.73 -0.09 2.39
C THR A 490 26.72 -1.00 3.08
N TRP A 491 26.48 -2.19 2.53
CA TRP A 491 25.56 -3.18 3.12
C TRP A 491 25.80 -3.44 4.62
N LEU A 492 27.06 -3.41 5.07
CA LEU A 492 27.41 -3.52 6.50
C LEU A 492 26.81 -2.39 7.34
N LYS A 493 26.83 -1.15 6.82
CA LYS A 493 26.24 0.00 7.52
C LYS A 493 24.72 -0.10 7.54
N SER A 494 24.08 -0.48 6.43
CA SER A 494 22.63 -0.76 6.38
C SER A 494 22.24 -1.83 7.42
N LEU A 495 23.04 -2.90 7.54
CA LEU A 495 22.83 -3.97 8.52
C LEU A 495 23.00 -3.47 9.96
N THR A 496 24.01 -2.63 10.24
CA THR A 496 24.18 -2.07 11.59
C THR A 496 23.01 -1.17 12.00
N ILE A 497 22.41 -0.44 11.05
CA ILE A 497 21.19 0.35 11.31
C ILE A 497 20.06 -0.58 11.70
N SER A 498 19.82 -1.66 10.94
CA SER A 498 18.80 -2.66 11.28
C SER A 498 19.01 -3.27 12.66
N LEU A 499 20.24 -3.67 13.00
CA LEU A 499 20.56 -4.21 14.32
C LEU A 499 20.35 -3.20 15.46
N ALA A 500 20.61 -1.92 15.22
CA ALA A 500 20.32 -0.87 16.20
C ALA A 500 18.80 -0.74 16.44
N PHE A 501 17.98 -0.81 15.40
CA PHE A 501 16.51 -0.81 15.54
C PHE A 501 15.99 -2.07 16.25
N VAL A 502 16.56 -3.24 15.97
CA VAL A 502 16.24 -4.49 16.69
C VAL A 502 16.53 -4.34 18.18
N LEU A 503 17.67 -3.75 18.55
CA LEU A 503 18.01 -3.48 19.95
C LEU A 503 17.01 -2.52 20.59
N LEU A 504 16.60 -1.46 19.89
CA LEU A 504 15.58 -0.53 20.38
C LEU A 504 14.23 -1.23 20.60
N ILE A 505 13.82 -2.11 19.68
CA ILE A 505 12.60 -2.92 19.83
C ILE A 505 12.67 -3.77 21.09
N PHE A 506 13.78 -4.49 21.29
CA PHE A 506 14.00 -5.31 22.48
C PHE A 506 13.93 -4.50 23.78
N LEU A 507 14.68 -3.40 23.85
CA LEU A 507 14.70 -2.54 25.05
C LEU A 507 13.32 -1.94 25.34
N SER A 508 12.57 -1.56 24.31
CA SER A 508 11.23 -1.00 24.47
C SER A 508 10.22 -2.04 24.94
N ALA A 509 10.23 -3.24 24.34
CA ALA A 509 9.37 -4.34 24.76
C ALA A 509 9.67 -4.76 26.21
N LEU A 510 10.96 -4.87 26.56
CA LEU A 510 11.41 -5.16 27.91
C LEU A 510 10.90 -4.13 28.91
N ALA A 511 11.04 -2.84 28.60
CA ALA A 511 10.61 -1.76 29.48
C ALA A 511 9.08 -1.80 29.72
N VAL A 512 8.27 -1.91 28.67
CA VAL A 512 6.80 -1.90 28.78
C VAL A 512 6.29 -3.12 29.54
N LEU A 513 6.77 -4.32 29.20
CA LEU A 513 6.31 -5.55 29.84
C LEU A 513 6.79 -5.66 31.29
N SER A 514 7.99 -5.18 31.60
CA SER A 514 8.50 -5.15 32.99
C SER A 514 7.68 -4.21 33.87
N VAL A 515 7.23 -3.05 33.33
CA VAL A 515 6.36 -2.11 34.05
C VAL A 515 4.97 -2.71 34.28
N ALA A 516 4.44 -3.44 33.30
CA ALA A 516 3.08 -3.96 33.36
C ALA A 516 2.90 -5.19 34.25
N TYR A 517 3.83 -6.14 34.18
CA TYR A 517 3.69 -7.46 34.83
C TYR A 517 4.64 -7.68 36.01
N GLY A 518 5.57 -6.73 36.25
CA GLY A 518 6.65 -6.91 37.21
C GLY A 518 7.75 -7.84 36.68
N PHE A 519 8.92 -7.84 37.33
CA PHE A 519 10.09 -8.63 36.90
C PHE A 519 10.00 -10.13 37.25
N THR A 520 8.83 -10.76 37.17
CA THR A 520 8.77 -12.23 37.21
C THR A 520 9.42 -12.75 35.92
N LYS A 521 10.61 -13.36 36.07
CA LYS A 521 11.56 -13.62 34.97
C LYS A 521 10.98 -14.38 33.78
N GLU A 522 10.00 -15.25 33.99
CA GLU A 522 9.53 -16.17 32.94
C GLU A 522 8.46 -15.55 32.03
N ASP A 523 7.49 -14.82 32.59
CA ASP A 523 6.37 -14.26 31.81
C ASP A 523 6.77 -13.03 30.97
N VAL A 524 7.82 -12.31 31.37
CA VAL A 524 8.34 -11.16 30.62
C VAL A 524 9.42 -11.57 29.62
N MET A 525 10.33 -12.49 29.97
CA MET A 525 11.52 -12.71 29.13
C MET A 525 11.26 -13.54 27.89
N ALA A 526 10.38 -14.53 27.94
CA ALA A 526 10.02 -15.32 26.77
C ALA A 526 9.46 -14.47 25.63
N PRO A 527 8.37 -13.68 25.81
CA PRO A 527 7.82 -12.89 24.72
C PRO A 527 8.79 -11.81 24.22
N VAL A 528 9.56 -11.18 25.11
CA VAL A 528 10.57 -10.18 24.71
C VAL A 528 11.66 -10.81 23.83
N LEU A 529 12.10 -12.02 24.15
CA LEU A 529 13.09 -12.75 23.35
C LEU A 529 12.51 -13.15 21.98
N ASP A 530 11.24 -13.58 21.94
CA ASP A 530 10.55 -13.90 20.69
C ASP A 530 10.47 -12.67 19.77
N TYR A 531 10.06 -11.50 20.30
CA TYR A 531 10.05 -10.25 19.53
C TYR A 531 11.43 -9.86 19.03
N PHE A 532 12.48 -10.04 19.84
CA PHE A 532 13.86 -9.77 19.43
C PHE A 532 14.33 -10.69 18.32
N LEU A 533 14.11 -12.00 18.44
CA LEU A 533 14.50 -12.99 17.43
C LEU A 533 13.75 -12.76 16.11
N LEU A 534 12.44 -12.55 16.18
CA LEU A 534 11.62 -12.30 14.98
C LEU A 534 12.01 -10.99 14.29
N SER A 535 12.21 -9.92 15.06
CA SER A 535 12.66 -8.63 14.50
C SER A 535 14.05 -8.74 13.89
N SER A 536 14.96 -9.50 14.50
CA SER A 536 16.32 -9.75 13.99
C SER A 536 16.29 -10.46 12.64
N ILE A 537 15.52 -11.55 12.55
CA ILE A 537 15.36 -12.33 11.33
C ILE A 537 14.72 -11.46 10.25
N PHE A 538 13.62 -10.77 10.58
CA PHE A 538 12.87 -9.97 9.63
C PHE A 538 13.69 -8.80 9.07
N LEU A 539 14.25 -7.97 9.94
CA LEU A 539 14.99 -6.77 9.51
C LEU A 539 16.33 -7.15 8.86
N GLY A 540 16.99 -8.22 9.31
CA GLY A 540 18.16 -8.77 8.65
C GLY A 540 17.87 -9.29 7.24
N ALA A 541 16.79 -10.07 7.08
CA ALA A 541 16.35 -10.56 5.77
C ALA A 541 15.95 -9.41 4.84
N PHE A 542 15.25 -8.40 5.35
CA PHE A 542 14.88 -7.20 4.60
C PHE A 542 16.12 -6.45 4.07
N THR A 543 17.11 -6.19 4.93
CA THR A 543 18.35 -5.52 4.52
C THR A 543 19.16 -6.34 3.52
N LEU A 544 19.23 -7.66 3.67
CA LEU A 544 19.95 -8.49 2.70
C LEU A 544 19.21 -8.56 1.35
N ALA A 545 17.88 -8.61 1.37
CA ALA A 545 17.05 -8.63 0.18
C ALA A 545 17.20 -7.35 -0.64
N ILE A 546 17.16 -6.18 0.02
CA ILE A 546 17.23 -4.89 -0.67
C ILE A 546 18.59 -4.68 -1.32
N GLU A 547 19.68 -4.98 -0.61
CA GLU A 547 21.05 -4.88 -1.13
C GLU A 547 21.28 -5.83 -2.31
N ARG A 548 20.80 -7.08 -2.23
CA ARG A 548 20.97 -8.06 -3.32
C ARG A 548 20.17 -7.69 -4.56
N SER A 549 18.98 -7.14 -4.38
CA SER A 549 18.11 -6.78 -5.50
C SER A 549 18.68 -5.65 -6.36
N GLU A 550 19.61 -4.86 -5.84
CA GLU A 550 20.25 -3.77 -6.58
C GLU A 550 21.58 -4.15 -7.23
N ILE A 551 22.35 -5.05 -6.62
CA ILE A 551 23.57 -5.60 -7.25
C ILE A 551 23.21 -6.28 -8.59
N ALA A 552 22.06 -6.95 -8.65
CA ALA A 552 21.55 -7.55 -9.88
C ALA A 552 21.33 -6.49 -10.99
N ASP A 553 20.86 -5.29 -10.62
CA ASP A 553 20.59 -4.21 -11.57
C ASP A 553 21.87 -3.49 -12.01
N SER A 554 22.88 -3.37 -11.13
CA SER A 554 24.18 -2.78 -11.50
C SER A 554 24.96 -3.67 -12.47
N ASP A 555 24.92 -4.99 -12.27
CA ASP A 555 25.61 -5.94 -13.14
C ASP A 555 24.95 -5.98 -14.54
N ASP A 556 23.62 -5.86 -14.62
CA ASP A 556 22.90 -5.76 -15.89
C ASP A 556 23.18 -4.43 -16.62
N ALA A 557 23.44 -3.35 -15.88
CA ALA A 557 23.79 -2.04 -16.46
C ALA A 557 25.23 -2.00 -17.00
N GLU A 558 26.18 -2.66 -16.34
CA GLU A 558 27.58 -2.73 -16.78
C GLU A 558 27.79 -3.73 -17.92
N LEU A 559 26.99 -4.80 -17.99
CA LEU A 559 27.23 -5.85 -18.97
C LEU A 559 26.92 -5.43 -20.40
N GLY A 560 26.08 -4.41 -20.65
CA GLY A 560 25.95 -3.75 -21.95
C GLY A 560 25.90 -4.70 -23.15
N ILE A 561 25.36 -5.93 -22.98
CA ILE A 561 25.44 -6.96 -24.01
C ILE A 561 24.39 -6.58 -25.05
N PRO A 562 24.80 -6.26 -26.30
CA PRO A 562 23.84 -6.09 -27.37
C PRO A 562 23.23 -7.46 -27.64
N SER A 563 21.94 -7.61 -27.30
CA SER A 563 21.10 -8.71 -27.78
C SER A 563 20.87 -8.58 -29.28
#